data_AF-Q6Q8T9-F1
#
_entry.id   AF-Q6Q8T9-F1
#
_cell.length_a   1.000
_cell.length_b   1.000
_cell.length_c   1.000
_cell.angle_alpha   90.00
_cell.angle_beta   90.00
_cell.angle_gamma   90.00
#
_symmetry.space_group_name_H-M   'P 1'
#
loop_
_entity.id
_entity.type
_entity.pdbx_description
1 polymer ?
#
loop_
_entity_poly.entity_id
_entity_poly.type
_entity_poly.pdbx_seq_one_letter_code
_entity_poly.pdbx_strand_id
1 'polypeptide(L)'
;MDQYIYDTRKQISIINLELTQECLSAAASKVEDICSKGNKILFVGTKRSASKTIKEEASNIGLPYIDKRWLGGTLTNWKTIRGSIRRLLDIEEMISSGRINKLIKKEAVEIQKEHAKLEASVGGIKDMKGLPDAIFVIDVKYEKIAVLEAKKMGIPIIALVDTNSDPDGIDMIIPGNDDAIRSIRLITKVISDACARGIESAQGFVPKSDSPIIKKVKKEDVQKLDEVMEAPVEETQESDKAEEVLTEEAQKSNKTEESSIDEVDENTTSEDKKEEK
;
A
#
# COMPACT_ATOMS: atom_id res chain seq x y z
N MET A 1 9.57 6.34 24.29
CA MET A 1 8.81 5.13 23.91
C MET A 1 8.44 4.24 25.09
N ASP A 2 9.01 4.46 26.29
CA ASP A 2 8.87 3.57 27.45
C ASP A 2 7.42 3.22 27.82
N GLN A 3 6.48 4.14 27.64
CA GLN A 3 5.04 3.91 27.89
C GLN A 3 4.39 2.88 26.95
N TYR A 4 4.99 2.60 25.79
CA TYR A 4 4.49 1.64 24.80
C TYR A 4 5.20 0.28 24.87
N ILE A 5 6.24 0.16 25.72
CA ILE A 5 6.99 -1.08 25.89
C ILE A 5 6.31 -1.91 26.98
N TYR A 6 5.96 -3.15 26.64
CA TYR A 6 5.35 -4.10 27.57
C TYR A 6 6.38 -4.83 28.43
N ASP A 7 7.41 -5.39 27.79
CA ASP A 7 8.45 -6.20 28.44
C ASP A 7 9.75 -6.13 27.62
N THR A 8 10.89 -6.48 28.21
CA THR A 8 12.16 -6.59 27.49
C THR A 8 12.76 -7.96 27.73
N ARG A 9 12.90 -8.76 26.66
CA ARG A 9 13.44 -10.12 26.72
C ARG A 9 14.61 -10.26 25.78
N LYS A 10 15.74 -10.79 26.28
CA LYS A 10 16.95 -11.01 25.47
C LYS A 10 17.39 -9.75 24.69
N GLN A 11 17.32 -8.58 25.33
CA GLN A 11 17.64 -7.27 24.74
C GLN A 11 16.74 -6.82 23.58
N ILE A 12 15.58 -7.48 23.39
CA ILE A 12 14.53 -7.04 22.46
C ILE A 12 13.37 -6.52 23.29
N SER A 13 12.99 -5.27 23.05
CA SER A 13 11.82 -4.65 23.66
C SER A 13 10.56 -5.09 22.92
N ILE A 14 9.59 -5.61 23.68
CA ILE A 14 8.30 -6.07 23.18
C ILE A 14 7.32 -4.92 23.32
N ILE A 15 6.73 -4.50 22.22
CA ILE A 15 5.73 -3.43 22.18
C ILE A 15 4.37 -3.97 22.67
N ASN A 16 3.64 -3.17 23.44
CA ASN A 16 2.29 -3.51 23.89
C ASN A 16 1.31 -3.47 22.71
N LEU A 17 0.77 -4.63 22.34
CA LEU A 17 -0.15 -4.77 21.21
C LEU A 17 -1.54 -4.18 21.46
N GLU A 18 -2.01 -4.10 22.71
CA GLU A 18 -3.29 -3.46 23.03
C GLU A 18 -3.21 -1.96 22.71
N LEU A 19 -2.13 -1.31 23.16
CA LEU A 19 -1.86 0.08 22.83
C LEU A 19 -1.65 0.28 21.33
N THR A 20 -0.93 -0.63 20.66
CA THR A 20 -0.79 -0.59 19.19
C THR A 20 -2.15 -0.65 18.50
N GLN A 21 -3.06 -1.51 18.94
CA GLN A 21 -4.39 -1.67 18.34
C GLN A 21 -5.24 -0.41 18.52
N GLU A 22 -5.27 0.17 19.72
CA GLU A 22 -5.99 1.41 19.99
C GLU A 22 -5.45 2.57 19.14
N CYS A 23 -4.12 2.75 19.12
CA CYS A 23 -3.46 3.78 18.34
C CYS A 23 -3.68 3.59 16.83
N LEU A 24 -3.59 2.36 16.33
CA LEU A 24 -3.83 2.04 14.91
C LEU A 24 -5.28 2.29 14.52
N SER A 25 -6.24 1.95 15.38
CA SER A 25 -7.66 2.21 15.14
C SER A 25 -7.95 3.72 15.10
N ALA A 26 -7.39 4.48 16.04
CA ALA A 26 -7.49 5.94 16.04
C ALA A 26 -6.86 6.57 14.79
N ALA A 27 -5.73 6.03 14.32
CA ALA A 27 -5.08 6.44 13.08
C ALA A 27 -5.88 6.13 11.84
N ALA A 28 -6.42 4.92 11.72
CA ALA A 28 -7.29 4.56 10.62
C ALA A 28 -8.53 5.47 10.55
N SER A 29 -9.19 5.72 11.68
CA SER A 29 -10.34 6.63 11.74
C SER A 29 -9.98 8.05 11.31
N LYS A 30 -8.84 8.58 11.78
CA LYS A 30 -8.41 9.94 11.44
C LYS A 30 -8.06 10.08 9.97
N VAL A 31 -7.40 9.07 9.40
CA VAL A 31 -7.04 8.98 7.99
C VAL A 31 -8.29 8.94 7.12
N GLU A 32 -9.28 8.13 7.50
CA GLU A 32 -10.57 8.03 6.83
C GLU A 32 -11.33 9.38 6.83
N ASP A 33 -11.32 10.10 7.96
CA ASP A 33 -11.90 11.44 8.09
C ASP A 33 -11.21 12.51 7.22
N ILE A 34 -9.89 12.37 7.00
CA ILE A 34 -9.14 13.27 6.12
C ILE A 34 -9.50 12.96 4.67
N CYS A 35 -9.42 11.69 4.28
CA CYS A 35 -9.70 11.26 2.91
C CYS A 35 -11.16 11.50 2.50
N SER A 36 -12.14 11.37 3.41
CA SER A 36 -13.56 11.66 3.15
C SER A 36 -13.85 13.12 2.80
N LYS A 37 -12.97 14.04 3.18
CA LYS A 37 -13.04 15.45 2.78
C LYS A 37 -12.44 15.73 1.40
N GLY A 38 -11.91 14.70 0.73
CA GLY A 38 -11.19 14.82 -0.54
C GLY A 38 -9.73 15.26 -0.40
N ASN A 39 -9.23 15.32 0.84
CA ASN A 39 -7.86 15.73 1.15
C ASN A 39 -6.85 14.65 0.78
N LYS A 40 -5.57 15.05 0.64
CA LYS A 40 -4.49 14.15 0.21
C LYS A 40 -3.54 13.81 1.34
N ILE A 41 -3.22 12.52 1.44
CA ILE A 41 -2.25 12.00 2.41
C ILE A 41 -1.01 11.53 1.65
N LEU A 42 0.16 11.97 2.10
CA LEU A 42 1.44 11.57 1.53
C LEU A 42 2.02 10.38 2.30
N PHE A 43 2.25 9.26 1.61
CA PHE A 43 2.91 8.09 2.19
C PHE A 43 4.43 8.22 2.04
N VAL A 44 5.18 8.10 3.14
CA VAL A 44 6.63 8.30 3.16
C VAL A 44 7.32 7.12 3.82
N GLY A 45 8.27 6.53 3.12
CA GLY A 45 9.17 5.53 3.69
C GLY A 45 10.19 5.08 2.69
N THR A 46 11.42 5.57 2.86
CA THR A 46 12.55 5.31 1.97
C THR A 46 13.40 4.13 2.42
N LYS A 47 13.14 3.63 3.63
CA LYS A 47 13.76 2.40 4.16
C LYS A 47 13.51 1.23 3.21
N ARG A 48 14.53 0.38 3.01
CA ARG A 48 14.46 -0.76 2.07
C ARG A 48 13.30 -1.71 2.37
N SER A 49 12.96 -1.90 3.65
CA SER A 49 11.82 -2.72 4.11
C SER A 49 10.45 -2.12 3.79
N ALA A 50 10.36 -0.79 3.66
CA ALA A 50 9.12 -0.03 3.47
C ALA A 50 8.86 0.39 2.02
N SER A 51 9.92 0.67 1.26
CA SER A 51 9.89 1.27 -0.07
C SER A 51 8.88 0.59 -1.02
N LYS A 52 8.98 -0.74 -1.17
CA LYS A 52 8.10 -1.48 -2.08
C LYS A 52 6.63 -1.44 -1.63
N THR A 53 6.39 -1.67 -0.34
CA THR A 53 5.05 -1.67 0.26
C THR A 53 4.35 -0.34 0.08
N ILE A 54 5.04 0.78 0.39
CA ILE A 54 4.46 2.11 0.26
C ILE A 54 4.09 2.42 -1.19
N LYS A 55 5.00 2.12 -2.12
CA LYS A 55 4.74 2.34 -3.54
C LYS A 55 3.51 1.57 -4.02
N GLU A 56 3.41 0.29 -3.69
CA GLU A 56 2.29 -0.57 -4.10
C GLU A 56 0.96 -0.07 -3.52
N GLU A 57 0.88 0.10 -2.20
CA GLU A 57 -0.37 0.47 -1.51
C GLU A 57 -0.87 1.88 -1.90
N ALA A 58 0.04 2.86 -2.00
CA ALA A 58 -0.34 4.22 -2.38
C ALA A 58 -0.72 4.35 -3.86
N SER A 59 0.01 3.65 -4.76
CA SER A 59 -0.31 3.66 -6.20
C SER A 59 -1.66 3.04 -6.50
N ASN A 60 -2.04 1.97 -5.77
CA ASN A 60 -3.33 1.30 -5.94
C ASN A 60 -4.52 2.25 -5.67
N ILE A 61 -4.35 3.21 -4.75
CA ILE A 61 -5.39 4.16 -4.33
C ILE A 61 -5.26 5.50 -5.09
N GLY A 62 -4.16 5.71 -5.81
CA GLY A 62 -3.86 6.98 -6.48
C GLY A 62 -3.54 8.11 -5.49
N LEU A 63 -2.95 7.77 -4.34
CA LEU A 63 -2.43 8.74 -3.38
C LEU A 63 -0.93 8.96 -3.60
N PRO A 64 -0.42 10.15 -3.25
CA PRO A 64 0.99 10.45 -3.44
C PRO A 64 1.88 9.69 -2.45
N TYR A 65 3.09 9.35 -2.90
CA TYR A 65 4.05 8.62 -2.09
C TYR A 65 5.52 9.01 -2.38
N ILE A 66 6.41 8.69 -1.44
CA ILE A 66 7.86 8.78 -1.58
C ILE A 66 8.49 7.50 -1.02
N ASP A 67 9.09 6.70 -1.91
CA ASP A 67 9.64 5.37 -1.58
C ASP A 67 11.16 5.25 -1.68
N LYS A 68 11.87 6.17 -2.35
CA LYS A 68 13.34 6.07 -2.51
C LYS A 68 14.13 7.11 -1.74
N ARG A 69 13.79 8.39 -1.88
CA ARG A 69 14.60 9.45 -1.28
C ARG A 69 13.76 10.69 -1.01
N TRP A 70 13.78 11.15 0.24
CA TRP A 70 13.28 12.45 0.60
C TRP A 70 14.26 13.55 0.17
N LEU A 71 13.80 14.52 -0.62
CA LEU A 71 14.56 15.73 -0.91
C LEU A 71 14.30 16.75 0.21
N GLY A 72 15.36 17.26 0.84
CA GLY A 72 15.21 18.38 1.77
C GLY A 72 14.57 19.57 1.06
N GLY A 73 13.56 20.18 1.66
CA GLY A 73 12.74 21.22 1.04
C GLY A 73 11.48 20.70 0.34
N THR A 74 11.16 19.40 0.44
CA THR A 74 9.97 18.83 -0.22
C THR A 74 8.68 19.54 0.19
N LEU A 75 8.50 19.79 1.50
CA LEU A 75 7.30 20.48 1.99
C LEU A 75 7.57 21.98 2.19
N THR A 76 8.75 22.32 2.70
CA THR A 76 9.07 23.71 3.06
C THR A 76 9.39 24.60 1.85
N ASN A 77 9.80 24.03 0.71
CA ASN A 77 10.10 24.75 -0.53
C ASN A 77 9.38 24.13 -1.76
N TRP A 78 8.05 23.99 -1.64
CA TRP A 78 7.21 23.40 -2.69
C TRP A 78 7.35 24.05 -4.07
N LYS A 79 7.63 25.36 -4.12
CA LYS A 79 7.79 26.09 -5.40
C LYS A 79 8.95 25.53 -6.23
N THR A 80 10.08 25.20 -5.61
CA THR A 80 11.24 24.61 -6.28
C THR A 80 10.96 23.16 -6.67
N ILE A 81 10.33 22.39 -5.79
CA ILE A 81 9.98 20.99 -6.03
C ILE A 81 9.02 20.86 -7.21
N ARG A 82 8.04 21.75 -7.32
CA ARG A 82 7.17 21.85 -8.49
C ARG A 82 7.95 22.12 -9.78
N GLY A 83 9.05 22.87 -9.71
CA GLY A 83 10.00 23.03 -10.83
C GLY A 83 10.64 21.71 -11.24
N SER A 84 11.11 20.92 -10.27
CA SER A 84 11.66 19.58 -10.52
C SER A 84 10.61 18.61 -11.09
N ILE A 85 9.36 18.68 -10.63
CA ILE A 85 8.25 17.88 -11.18
C ILE A 85 7.99 18.26 -12.64
N ARG A 86 7.94 19.56 -12.97
CA ARG A 86 7.80 19.98 -14.39
C ARG A 86 8.95 19.47 -15.24
N ARG A 87 10.19 19.57 -14.73
CA ARG A 87 11.36 19.04 -15.44
C ARG A 87 11.24 17.53 -15.69
N LEU A 88 10.73 16.76 -14.72
CA LEU A 88 10.48 15.33 -14.92
C LEU A 88 9.47 15.11 -16.06
N LEU A 89 8.33 15.81 -16.05
CA LEU A 89 7.31 15.71 -17.10
C LEU A 89 7.85 16.11 -18.48
N ASP A 90 8.69 17.16 -18.57
CA ASP A 90 9.33 17.57 -19.83
C ASP A 90 10.27 16.48 -20.37
N ILE A 91 10.97 15.77 -19.49
CA ILE A 91 11.85 14.66 -19.88
C ILE A 91 11.00 13.45 -20.33
N GLU A 92 9.93 13.11 -19.61
CA GLU A 92 8.99 12.05 -20.02
C GLU A 92 8.36 12.34 -21.39
N GLU A 93 7.99 13.60 -21.66
CA GLU A 93 7.50 14.04 -22.97
C GLU A 93 8.60 13.91 -24.04
N MET A 94 9.84 14.27 -23.74
CA MET A 94 10.97 14.15 -24.67
C MET A 94 11.29 12.68 -25.02
N ILE A 95 11.18 11.79 -24.04
CA ILE A 95 11.37 10.34 -24.21
C ILE A 95 10.23 9.77 -25.05
N SER A 96 8.97 10.03 -24.69
CA SER A 96 7.79 9.53 -25.40
C SER A 96 7.67 10.07 -26.83
N SER A 97 8.07 11.31 -27.08
CA SER A 97 8.08 11.91 -28.42
C SER A 97 9.27 11.47 -29.27
N GLY A 98 10.20 10.66 -28.74
CA GLY A 98 11.41 10.22 -29.44
C GLY A 98 12.42 11.34 -29.75
N ARG A 99 12.25 12.54 -29.16
CA ARG A 99 13.17 13.68 -29.33
C ARG A 99 14.56 13.34 -28.82
N ILE A 100 14.64 12.49 -27.80
CA ILE A 100 15.89 12.05 -27.18
C ILE A 100 16.83 11.33 -28.16
N ASN A 101 16.28 10.66 -29.18
CA ASN A 101 17.07 9.91 -30.17
C ASN A 101 17.77 10.81 -31.19
N LYS A 102 17.35 12.09 -31.28
CA LYS A 102 17.96 13.09 -32.16
C LYS A 102 19.16 13.79 -31.49
N LEU A 103 19.32 13.60 -30.18
CA LEU A 103 20.41 14.21 -29.40
C LEU A 103 21.69 13.39 -29.52
N ILE A 104 22.80 14.01 -29.13
CA ILE A 104 24.09 13.32 -29.06
C ILE A 104 24.00 12.23 -27.99
N LYS A 105 24.58 11.05 -28.23
CA LYS A 105 24.55 9.92 -27.29
C LYS A 105 24.95 10.30 -25.85
N LYS A 106 25.90 11.23 -25.70
CA LYS A 106 26.32 11.75 -24.38
C LYS A 106 25.19 12.50 -23.67
N GLU A 107 24.52 13.41 -24.37
CA GLU A 107 23.39 14.20 -23.85
C GLU A 107 22.19 13.29 -23.55
N ALA A 108 21.91 12.32 -24.42
CA ALA A 108 20.84 11.34 -24.20
C ALA A 108 21.06 10.55 -22.90
N VAL A 109 22.30 10.11 -22.63
CA VAL A 109 22.66 9.41 -21.37
C VAL A 109 22.54 10.33 -20.16
N GLU A 110 22.92 11.60 -20.28
CA GLU A 110 22.79 12.57 -19.20
C GLU A 110 21.32 12.82 -18.82
N ILE A 111 20.45 12.99 -19.82
CA ILE A 111 19.01 13.13 -19.62
C ILE A 111 18.40 11.86 -19.01
N GLN A 112 18.85 10.67 -19.42
CA GLN A 112 18.39 9.41 -18.81
C GLN A 112 18.79 9.30 -17.32
N LYS A 113 20.00 9.74 -16.97
CA LYS A 113 20.43 9.79 -15.56
C LYS A 113 19.63 10.81 -14.76
N GLU A 114 19.37 11.98 -15.35
CA GLU A 114 18.53 13.01 -14.74
C GLU A 114 17.11 12.47 -14.51
N HIS A 115 16.51 11.82 -15.51
CA HIS A 115 15.21 11.16 -15.41
C HIS A 115 15.18 10.16 -14.26
N ALA A 116 16.14 9.21 -14.21
CA ALA A 116 16.18 8.21 -13.14
C ALA A 116 16.29 8.83 -11.74
N LYS A 117 17.06 9.91 -11.61
CA LYS A 117 17.23 10.63 -10.33
C LYS A 117 15.97 11.38 -9.92
N LEU A 118 15.32 12.05 -10.87
CA LEU A 118 14.06 12.78 -10.64
C LEU A 118 12.93 11.80 -10.35
N GLU A 119 12.78 10.73 -11.13
CA GLU A 119 11.76 9.71 -10.92
C GLU A 119 11.88 9.07 -9.54
N ALA A 120 13.10 8.74 -9.09
CA ALA A 120 13.33 8.24 -7.74
C ALA A 120 12.94 9.25 -6.64
N SER A 121 13.08 10.55 -6.88
CA SER A 121 12.91 11.56 -5.83
C SER A 121 11.51 12.19 -5.81
N VAL A 122 10.92 12.44 -6.98
CA VAL A 122 9.66 13.18 -7.14
C VAL A 122 8.59 12.43 -7.95
N GLY A 123 8.88 11.23 -8.46
CA GLY A 123 7.94 10.47 -9.29
C GLY A 123 6.61 10.17 -8.59
N GLY A 124 6.66 9.79 -7.31
CA GLY A 124 5.44 9.49 -6.54
C GLY A 124 4.64 10.72 -6.07
N ILE A 125 5.15 11.93 -6.28
CA ILE A 125 4.44 13.20 -5.98
C ILE A 125 4.11 14.01 -7.24
N LYS A 126 4.29 13.42 -8.43
CA LYS A 126 4.10 14.12 -9.71
C LYS A 126 2.66 14.63 -9.91
N ASP A 127 1.69 13.89 -9.41
CA ASP A 127 0.26 14.20 -9.55
C ASP A 127 -0.25 15.20 -8.49
N MET A 128 0.61 15.57 -7.52
CA MET A 128 0.26 16.54 -6.49
C MET A 128 0.28 17.98 -7.03
N LYS A 129 -0.85 18.68 -6.88
CA LYS A 129 -0.96 20.11 -7.25
C LYS A 129 -0.57 21.05 -6.10
N GLY A 130 -0.77 20.60 -4.86
CA GLY A 130 -0.54 21.34 -3.62
C GLY A 130 0.21 20.53 -2.58
N LEU A 131 0.34 21.09 -1.38
CA LEU A 131 0.87 20.38 -0.21
C LEU A 131 -0.12 19.31 0.26
N PRO A 132 0.36 18.23 0.89
CA PRO A 132 -0.51 17.24 1.50
C PRO A 132 -1.15 17.78 2.79
N ASP A 133 -2.32 17.26 3.13
CA ASP A 133 -3.06 17.62 4.34
C ASP A 133 -2.62 16.79 5.56
N ALA A 134 -2.02 15.63 5.33
CA ALA A 134 -1.37 14.81 6.34
C ALA A 134 -0.25 13.99 5.73
N ILE A 135 0.69 13.53 6.57
CA ILE A 135 1.73 12.60 6.17
C ILE A 135 1.66 11.32 6.98
N PHE A 136 1.84 10.19 6.30
CA PHE A 136 2.03 8.89 6.92
C PHE A 136 3.49 8.46 6.75
N VAL A 137 4.22 8.32 7.85
CA VAL A 137 5.67 8.08 7.85
C VAL A 137 6.00 6.71 8.44
N ILE A 138 6.89 5.98 7.80
CA ILE A 138 7.48 4.75 8.33
C ILE A 138 8.91 5.02 8.76
N ASP A 139 9.23 4.72 10.02
CA ASP A 139 10.53 4.96 10.65
C ASP A 139 10.88 6.45 10.73
N VAL A 140 10.48 7.07 11.84
CA VAL A 140 10.72 8.49 12.17
C VAL A 140 12.21 8.81 12.22
N LYS A 141 13.04 7.85 12.65
CA LYS A 141 14.49 8.03 12.80
C LYS A 141 15.18 8.01 11.44
N TYR A 142 14.68 7.25 10.47
CA TYR A 142 15.16 7.30 9.10
C TYR A 142 14.67 8.57 8.39
N GLU A 143 13.40 8.95 8.60
CA GLU A 143 12.73 10.07 7.92
C GLU A 143 12.70 11.38 8.72
N LYS A 144 13.75 11.66 9.50
CA LYS A 144 13.83 12.86 10.35
C LYS A 144 13.58 14.16 9.59
N ILE A 145 14.08 14.27 8.36
CA ILE A 145 13.94 15.49 7.55
C ILE A 145 12.46 15.71 7.18
N ALA A 146 11.75 14.65 6.79
CA ALA A 146 10.34 14.72 6.45
C ALA A 146 9.50 15.17 7.65
N VAL A 147 9.76 14.58 8.82
CA VAL A 147 9.07 14.88 10.08
C VAL A 147 9.33 16.33 10.51
N LEU A 148 10.57 16.80 10.46
CA LEU A 148 10.92 18.18 10.80
C LEU A 148 10.27 19.20 9.86
N GLU A 149 10.24 18.92 8.56
CA GLU A 149 9.60 19.78 7.58
C GLU A 149 8.08 19.83 7.77
N ALA A 150 7.43 18.70 7.98
CA ALA A 150 6.00 18.63 8.21
C ALA A 150 5.59 19.36 9.50
N LYS A 151 6.35 19.16 10.58
CA LYS A 151 6.17 19.89 11.84
C LYS A 151 6.30 21.40 11.64
N LYS A 152 7.28 21.86 10.85
CA LYS A 152 7.47 23.28 10.55
C LYS A 152 6.31 23.86 9.72
N MET A 153 5.73 23.06 8.83
CA MET A 153 4.59 23.46 8.00
C MET A 153 3.24 23.32 8.71
N GLY A 154 3.20 22.70 9.90
CA GLY A 154 1.96 22.42 10.63
C GLY A 154 1.11 21.32 9.99
N ILE A 155 1.74 20.43 9.22
CA ILE A 155 1.05 19.29 8.59
C ILE A 155 1.04 18.13 9.60
N PRO A 156 -0.14 17.56 9.93
CA PRO A 156 -0.26 16.48 10.89
C PRO A 156 0.50 15.22 10.46
N ILE A 157 1.19 14.60 11.42
CA ILE A 157 2.10 13.48 11.23
C ILE A 157 1.53 12.23 11.88
N ILE A 158 1.29 11.20 11.08
CA ILE A 158 0.94 9.86 11.52
C ILE A 158 2.14 8.97 11.25
N ALA A 159 2.69 8.29 12.25
CA ALA A 159 3.92 7.54 12.06
C ALA A 159 3.91 6.16 12.73
N LEU A 160 4.52 5.19 12.03
CA LEU A 160 4.95 3.93 12.63
C LEU A 160 6.27 4.15 13.36
N VAL A 161 6.26 3.94 14.67
CA VAL A 161 7.38 4.25 15.56
C VAL A 161 7.85 2.98 16.27
N ASP A 162 9.11 2.60 16.04
CA ASP A 162 9.77 1.54 16.78
C ASP A 162 10.40 2.06 18.08
N THR A 163 10.80 1.14 18.95
CA THR A 163 11.39 1.37 20.27
C THR A 163 12.63 2.25 20.27
N ASN A 164 13.37 2.31 19.16
CA ASN A 164 14.59 3.10 19.02
C ASN A 164 14.38 4.55 18.55
N SER A 165 13.12 4.93 18.32
CA SER A 165 12.72 6.21 17.76
C SER A 165 12.04 7.08 18.82
N ASP A 166 12.22 8.40 18.69
CA ASP A 166 11.63 9.37 19.60
C ASP A 166 10.21 9.74 19.11
N PRO A 167 9.16 9.57 19.93
CA PRO A 167 7.80 9.95 19.56
C PRO A 167 7.58 11.47 19.51
N ASP A 168 8.53 12.27 19.98
CA ASP A 168 8.35 13.72 20.10
C ASP A 168 8.13 14.43 18.75
N GLY A 169 7.04 15.20 18.69
CA GLY A 169 6.66 15.97 17.50
C GLY A 169 5.86 15.20 16.45
N ILE A 170 5.34 14.02 16.81
CA ILE A 170 4.41 13.23 16.02
C ILE A 170 3.01 13.41 16.63
N ASP A 171 2.01 13.73 15.81
CA ASP A 171 0.63 13.93 16.29
C ASP A 171 -0.05 12.61 16.62
N MET A 172 0.25 11.56 15.85
CA MET A 172 -0.35 10.26 16.02
C MET A 172 0.66 9.14 15.85
N ILE A 173 0.90 8.42 16.93
CA ILE A 173 1.93 7.39 17.02
C ILE A 173 1.26 6.04 16.88
N ILE A 174 1.76 5.21 15.98
CA ILE A 174 1.43 3.79 15.89
C ILE A 174 2.66 3.03 16.37
N PRO A 175 2.68 2.53 17.62
CA PRO A 175 3.84 1.81 18.13
C PRO A 175 3.92 0.44 17.43
N GLY A 176 5.04 0.15 16.77
CA GLY A 176 5.19 -1.11 16.03
C GLY A 176 6.57 -1.26 15.39
N ASN A 177 6.83 -2.45 14.86
CA ASN A 177 8.12 -2.77 14.25
C ASN A 177 8.22 -2.22 12.81
N ASP A 178 9.21 -1.37 12.55
CA ASP A 178 9.48 -0.75 11.24
C ASP A 178 10.63 -1.43 10.44
N ASP A 179 11.29 -2.45 10.99
CA ASP A 179 12.33 -3.22 10.30
C ASP A 179 11.72 -4.39 9.51
N ALA A 180 10.63 -4.98 10.03
CA ALA A 180 10.00 -6.14 9.43
C ALA A 180 9.03 -5.75 8.29
N ILE A 181 9.30 -6.25 7.07
CA ILE A 181 8.44 -6.05 5.90
C ILE A 181 6.98 -6.46 6.17
N ARG A 182 6.76 -7.57 6.89
CA ARG A 182 5.41 -8.05 7.22
C ARG A 182 4.66 -7.08 8.13
N SER A 183 5.35 -6.52 9.12
CA SER A 183 4.78 -5.55 10.07
C SER A 183 4.39 -4.26 9.33
N ILE A 184 5.34 -3.71 8.56
CA ILE A 184 5.10 -2.54 7.71
C ILE A 184 3.91 -2.79 6.77
N ARG A 185 3.89 -3.92 6.07
CA ARG A 185 2.80 -4.25 5.14
C ARG A 185 1.45 -4.34 5.84
N LEU A 186 1.37 -4.96 7.01
CA LEU A 186 0.12 -5.03 7.77
C LEU A 186 -0.40 -3.63 8.12
N ILE A 187 0.47 -2.79 8.69
CA ILE A 187 0.09 -1.46 9.16
C ILE A 187 -0.26 -0.54 7.99
N THR A 188 0.60 -0.49 6.97
CA THR A 188 0.34 0.30 5.75
C THR A 188 -0.95 -0.14 5.07
N LYS A 189 -1.25 -1.44 5.03
CA LYS A 189 -2.50 -1.94 4.45
C LYS A 189 -3.73 -1.49 5.23
N VAL A 190 -3.71 -1.56 6.56
CA VAL A 190 -4.83 -1.08 7.39
C VAL A 190 -5.09 0.42 7.15
N ILE A 191 -4.02 1.21 7.03
CA ILE A 191 -4.10 2.65 6.74
C ILE A 191 -4.54 2.91 5.29
N SER A 192 -4.06 2.13 4.32
CA SER A 192 -4.42 2.26 2.91
C SER A 192 -5.90 1.90 2.70
N ASP A 193 -6.38 0.81 3.30
CA ASP A 193 -7.79 0.42 3.28
C ASP A 193 -8.69 1.52 3.89
N ALA A 194 -8.23 2.20 4.96
CA ALA A 194 -8.94 3.34 5.55
C ALA A 194 -8.97 4.57 4.62
N CYS A 195 -7.85 4.87 3.95
CA CYS A 195 -7.80 5.90 2.92
C CYS A 195 -8.81 5.61 1.79
N ALA A 196 -8.86 4.36 1.32
CA ALA A 196 -9.73 3.94 0.24
C ALA A 196 -11.21 4.14 0.60
N ARG A 197 -11.64 3.67 1.78
CA ARG A 197 -13.00 3.91 2.30
C ARG A 197 -13.33 5.39 2.41
N GLY A 198 -12.38 6.20 2.87
CA GLY A 198 -12.52 7.65 2.93
C GLY A 198 -12.72 8.26 1.54
N ILE A 199 -11.91 7.88 0.55
CA ILE A 199 -12.01 8.39 -0.83
C ILE A 199 -13.33 7.99 -1.48
N GLU A 200 -13.78 6.74 -1.30
CA GLU A 200 -15.09 6.27 -1.79
C GLU A 200 -16.24 7.10 -1.19
N SER A 201 -16.17 7.37 0.12
CA SER A 201 -17.14 8.23 0.82
C SER A 201 -17.13 9.67 0.29
N ALA A 202 -15.95 10.22 -0.02
CA ALA A 202 -15.81 11.56 -0.60
C ALA A 202 -16.45 11.68 -1.99
N GLN A 203 -16.41 10.61 -2.78
CA GLN A 203 -17.02 10.56 -4.12
C GLN A 203 -18.55 10.37 -4.07
N GLY A 204 -19.15 10.33 -2.88
CA GLY A 204 -20.59 10.17 -2.70
C GLY A 204 -21.07 8.72 -2.86
N PHE A 205 -20.16 7.75 -2.91
CA PHE A 205 -20.52 6.35 -2.83
C PHE A 205 -20.74 5.99 -1.36
N VAL A 206 -22.00 6.04 -0.92
CA VAL A 206 -22.40 5.44 0.36
C VAL A 206 -22.41 3.93 0.13
N PRO A 207 -21.52 3.14 0.75
CA PRO A 207 -21.68 1.69 0.71
C PRO A 207 -23.03 1.37 1.33
N LYS A 208 -23.88 0.61 0.61
CA LYS A 208 -25.06 0.00 1.21
C LYS A 208 -24.56 -0.85 2.37
N SER A 209 -24.75 -0.36 3.59
CA SER A 209 -24.71 -1.23 4.76
C SER A 209 -25.87 -2.22 4.60
N ASP A 210 -25.55 -3.49 4.35
CA ASP A 210 -26.46 -4.60 4.58
C ASP A 210 -26.65 -4.76 6.10
N SER A 211 -27.33 -3.78 6.69
CA SER A 211 -27.97 -3.89 7.98
C SER A 211 -29.46 -3.66 7.74
N PRO A 212 -30.33 -4.64 8.05
CA PRO A 212 -31.73 -4.53 7.73
C PRO A 212 -32.33 -3.33 8.43
N ILE A 213 -32.75 -2.34 7.63
CA ILE A 213 -33.57 -1.23 8.08
C ILE A 213 -34.87 -1.84 8.61
N ILE A 214 -35.02 -1.89 9.93
CA ILE A 214 -36.29 -2.15 10.59
C ILE A 214 -37.21 -0.98 10.22
N LYS A 215 -37.95 -1.12 9.12
CA LYS A 215 -39.11 -0.29 8.83
C LYS A 215 -40.12 -0.56 9.93
N LYS A 216 -40.23 0.35 10.91
CA LYS A 216 -41.42 0.46 11.75
C LYS A 216 -42.60 0.79 10.84
N VAL A 217 -43.33 -0.24 10.42
CA VAL A 217 -44.62 -0.11 9.74
C VAL A 217 -45.61 0.46 10.76
N LYS A 218 -46.21 1.62 10.44
CA LYS A 218 -47.36 2.17 11.16
C LYS A 218 -48.55 1.23 10.93
N LYS A 219 -49.18 0.81 12.02
CA LYS A 219 -50.42 0.00 12.08
C LYS A 219 -51.62 0.84 11.64
N GLU A 220 -52.02 0.88 10.36
CA GLU A 220 -53.39 1.30 10.01
C GLU A 220 -54.08 0.50 8.87
N ASP A 221 -53.39 -0.29 8.03
CA ASP A 221 -54.07 -0.91 6.86
C ASP A 221 -53.93 -2.45 6.77
N VAL A 222 -54.52 -3.19 7.71
CA VAL A 222 -54.72 -4.65 7.56
C VAL A 222 -56.13 -5.05 8.00
N GLN A 223 -57.12 -4.61 7.23
CA GLN A 223 -58.47 -5.20 7.19
C GLN A 223 -58.99 -5.06 5.76
N LYS A 224 -58.49 -5.88 4.81
CA LYS A 224 -59.16 -6.07 3.50
C LYS A 224 -58.61 -7.12 2.53
N LEU A 225 -57.72 -8.04 2.93
CA LEU A 225 -57.11 -8.98 1.96
C LEU A 225 -57.29 -10.47 2.28
N ASP A 226 -58.19 -10.83 3.22
CA ASP A 226 -58.47 -12.23 3.58
C ASP A 226 -59.56 -12.92 2.70
N GLU A 227 -59.88 -12.40 1.52
CA GLU A 227 -60.84 -13.02 0.60
C GLU A 227 -60.27 -13.23 -0.81
N VAL A 228 -59.27 -14.13 -0.96
CA VAL A 228 -59.18 -14.99 -2.16
C VAL A 228 -58.48 -16.33 -1.78
N MET A 229 -59.26 -17.25 -1.22
CA MET A 229 -59.20 -18.71 -1.42
C MET A 229 -59.06 -19.01 -2.94
N GLU A 230 -58.41 -20.04 -3.51
CA GLU A 230 -58.10 -21.42 -3.13
C GLU A 230 -57.36 -22.05 -4.36
N ALA A 231 -56.37 -22.93 -4.11
CA ALA A 231 -55.74 -24.05 -4.89
C ALA A 231 -55.99 -24.30 -6.42
N PRO A 232 -55.21 -25.15 -7.15
CA PRO A 232 -54.20 -26.13 -6.68
C PRO A 232 -52.88 -26.25 -7.49
N VAL A 233 -52.03 -27.08 -6.90
CA VAL A 233 -50.73 -27.64 -7.32
C VAL A 233 -50.84 -28.50 -8.59
N GLU A 234 -49.86 -28.40 -9.49
CA GLU A 234 -49.56 -29.43 -10.49
C GLU A 234 -48.05 -29.70 -10.53
N GLU A 235 -47.72 -30.98 -10.45
CA GLU A 235 -46.40 -31.59 -10.27
C GLU A 235 -46.06 -32.31 -11.59
N THR A 236 -44.89 -32.03 -12.19
CA THR A 236 -44.33 -32.87 -13.27
C THR A 236 -42.82 -33.02 -13.10
N GLN A 237 -42.41 -34.28 -13.22
CA GLN A 237 -41.11 -34.90 -13.02
C GLN A 237 -40.18 -34.74 -14.23
N GLU A 238 -38.85 -34.78 -13.99
CA GLU A 238 -37.79 -35.51 -14.75
C GLU A 238 -36.43 -35.00 -14.24
N SER A 239 -35.72 -35.67 -13.31
CA SER A 239 -34.87 -36.87 -13.44
C SER A 239 -33.73 -36.76 -14.48
N ASP A 240 -32.50 -36.71 -13.94
CA ASP A 240 -31.31 -37.40 -14.41
C ASP A 240 -30.82 -37.18 -15.85
N LYS A 241 -29.83 -36.28 -15.99
CA LYS A 241 -28.64 -36.44 -16.86
C LYS A 241 -27.70 -35.23 -16.76
N ALA A 242 -26.79 -35.23 -15.77
CA ALA A 242 -25.55 -34.45 -15.82
C ALA A 242 -24.53 -34.95 -14.79
N GLU A 243 -24.48 -36.27 -14.56
CA GLU A 243 -23.45 -36.90 -13.73
C GLU A 243 -22.63 -37.84 -14.63
N GLU A 244 -22.02 -37.26 -15.68
CA GLU A 244 -21.10 -37.97 -16.58
C GLU A 244 -20.06 -37.03 -17.25
N VAL A 245 -19.75 -35.87 -16.65
CA VAL A 245 -18.80 -34.89 -17.26
C VAL A 245 -17.69 -34.40 -16.30
N LEU A 246 -17.62 -34.87 -15.05
CA LEU A 246 -16.64 -34.36 -14.06
C LEU A 246 -15.53 -35.33 -13.64
N THR A 247 -15.42 -36.50 -14.28
CA THR A 247 -14.37 -37.49 -13.95
C THR A 247 -13.26 -37.64 -15.00
N GLU A 248 -13.31 -36.92 -16.13
CA GLU A 248 -12.25 -37.00 -17.16
C GLU A 248 -11.26 -35.80 -17.20
N GLU A 249 -11.54 -34.67 -16.54
CA GLU A 249 -10.60 -33.53 -16.53
C GLU A 249 -9.60 -33.55 -15.35
N ALA A 250 -9.78 -34.42 -14.36
CA ALA A 250 -8.87 -34.56 -13.21
C ALA A 250 -7.65 -35.48 -13.46
N GLN A 251 -7.47 -36.03 -14.68
CA GLN A 251 -6.38 -36.98 -14.99
C GLN A 251 -5.41 -36.52 -16.08
N LYS A 252 -5.44 -35.25 -16.52
CA LYS A 252 -4.54 -34.76 -17.60
C LYS A 252 -3.55 -33.65 -17.24
N SER A 253 -3.51 -33.13 -16.01
CA SER A 253 -2.48 -32.15 -15.62
C SER A 253 -1.36 -32.71 -14.75
N ASN A 254 -1.41 -33.99 -14.34
CA ASN A 254 -0.43 -34.58 -13.42
C ASN A 254 0.60 -35.49 -14.12
N LYS A 255 0.94 -35.19 -15.39
CA LYS A 255 1.82 -36.04 -16.21
C LYS A 255 2.82 -35.27 -17.08
N THR A 256 3.28 -34.10 -16.62
CA THR A 256 4.28 -33.29 -17.36
C THR A 256 5.39 -32.71 -16.49
N GLU A 257 5.69 -33.30 -15.33
CA GLU A 257 6.86 -32.95 -14.50
C GLU A 257 7.79 -34.13 -14.17
N GLU A 258 7.53 -35.32 -14.74
CA GLU A 258 8.30 -36.54 -14.41
C GLU A 258 8.95 -37.13 -15.66
N SER A 259 9.78 -36.33 -16.36
CA SER A 259 10.69 -36.86 -17.38
C SER A 259 11.81 -35.88 -17.74
N SER A 260 12.65 -35.52 -16.77
CA SER A 260 14.04 -35.12 -17.05
C SER A 260 14.80 -34.97 -15.73
N ILE A 261 15.84 -35.80 -15.59
CA ILE A 261 16.92 -35.82 -14.57
C ILE A 261 16.86 -37.12 -13.78
N ASP A 262 17.48 -38.15 -14.35
CA ASP A 262 18.40 -39.04 -13.62
C ASP A 262 19.34 -39.74 -14.62
N GLU A 263 20.55 -40.02 -14.15
CA GLU A 263 21.73 -40.64 -14.80
C GLU A 263 22.68 -39.68 -15.57
N VAL A 264 23.79 -39.26 -14.94
CA VAL A 264 25.05 -40.05 -14.89
C VAL A 264 25.89 -39.58 -13.69
N ASP A 265 26.27 -40.54 -12.84
CA ASP A 265 27.22 -40.40 -11.74
C ASP A 265 28.62 -40.92 -12.15
N GLU A 266 29.65 -40.38 -11.49
CA GLU A 266 31.01 -40.91 -11.27
C GLU A 266 31.93 -41.37 -12.43
N ASN A 267 33.03 -40.63 -12.66
CA ASN A 267 34.42 -41.10 -12.44
C ASN A 267 35.48 -40.10 -12.93
N THR A 268 36.35 -39.59 -12.05
CA THR A 268 37.79 -39.98 -12.00
C THR A 268 38.59 -39.07 -11.06
N THR A 269 39.38 -39.75 -10.24
CA THR A 269 40.48 -39.29 -9.39
C THR A 269 41.68 -38.74 -10.16
N SER A 270 42.57 -38.09 -9.37
CA SER A 270 44.04 -37.98 -9.46
C SER A 270 44.70 -36.83 -10.24
N GLU A 271 45.63 -36.20 -9.50
CA GLU A 271 46.84 -35.45 -9.92
C GLU A 271 46.60 -34.09 -10.62
N ASP A 272 47.17 -32.96 -10.19
CA ASP A 272 48.61 -32.75 -10.09
C ASP A 272 49.01 -31.52 -9.23
N LYS A 273 50.22 -31.57 -8.68
CA LYS A 273 50.94 -30.46 -8.05
C LYS A 273 51.54 -29.54 -9.11
N LYS A 274 51.65 -28.23 -8.84
CA LYS A 274 52.84 -27.34 -8.98
C LYS A 274 52.42 -25.87 -9.12
N GLU A 275 53.02 -24.98 -8.32
CA GLU A 275 53.92 -23.85 -8.72
C GLU A 275 53.19 -22.81 -9.60
N GLU A 276 53.20 -21.51 -9.37
CA GLU A 276 54.27 -20.61 -8.93
C GLU A 276 53.67 -19.19 -8.86
N LYS A 277 54.25 -18.34 -8.00
CA LYS A 277 54.19 -16.85 -7.96
C LYS A 277 52.94 -16.13 -7.43
#